data_AF-A0A7S0E1L9-F1
#
_entry.id   AF-A0A7S0E1L9-F1
#
_cell.length_a   1.000
_cell.length_b   1.000
_cell.length_c   1.000
_cell.angle_alpha   90.00
_cell.angle_beta   90.00
_cell.angle_gamma   90.00
#
_symmetry.space_group_name_H-M   'P 1'
#
loop_
_entity.id
_entity.type
_entity.pdbx_description
1 polymer ?
#
loop_
_entity_poly.entity_id
_entity_poly.type
_entity_poly.pdbx_seq_one_letter_code
_entity_poly.pdbx_strand_id
1 'polypeptide(L)'
;GNGGGGLGDGGGGGGEPLTAEELERRLRAAQLAPFADFGTVRSRFSLGGCAIDADVASFGHSVVEIEVMCTSPDEVAAAEAEIERVASLIDAQPLDTASGGKLETYIRRFCPDVLAQLLEAGVLTE
;
A
#
# COMPACT_ATOMS: atom_id res chain seq x y z
N GLY A 1 31.64 -50.08 -17.21
CA GLY A 1 31.53 -49.43 -15.89
C GLY A 1 31.09 -48.01 -16.15
N ASN A 2 29.92 -47.61 -15.63
CA ASN A 2 29.81 -46.81 -14.39
C ASN A 2 30.44 -45.42 -14.59
N GLY A 3 29.74 -44.29 -14.55
CA GLY A 3 28.54 -43.96 -13.80
C GLY A 3 28.83 -42.66 -13.02
N GLY A 4 27.82 -41.80 -12.89
CA GLY A 4 27.86 -40.59 -12.06
C GLY A 4 27.91 -39.31 -12.90
N GLY A 5 26.96 -38.38 -12.79
CA GLY A 5 25.86 -38.26 -11.85
C GLY A 5 25.39 -36.83 -12.00
N GLY A 6 24.13 -36.65 -12.39
CA GLY A 6 23.53 -35.34 -12.52
C GLY A 6 23.49 -34.61 -11.17
N LEU A 7 23.77 -33.32 -11.23
CA LEU A 7 23.12 -32.36 -10.35
C LEU A 7 22.32 -31.46 -11.29
N GLY A 8 21.03 -31.80 -11.40
CA GLY A 8 20.06 -30.94 -12.04
C GLY A 8 19.97 -29.65 -11.22
N ASP A 9 20.22 -28.54 -11.89
CA ASP A 9 19.93 -27.20 -11.38
C ASP A 9 18.43 -27.15 -11.08
N GLY A 10 18.10 -26.99 -9.80
CA GLY A 10 16.73 -26.92 -9.32
C GLY A 10 16.08 -25.67 -9.90
N GLY A 11 15.09 -25.88 -10.76
CA GLY A 11 14.35 -24.83 -11.45
C GLY A 11 13.87 -23.74 -10.49
N GLY A 12 14.54 -22.59 -10.54
CA GLY A 12 14.00 -21.34 -10.08
C GLY A 12 12.79 -21.00 -10.93
N GLY A 13 11.60 -21.07 -10.33
CA GLY A 13 10.35 -20.62 -10.93
C GLY A 13 10.33 -19.09 -11.07
N GLY A 14 11.25 -18.54 -11.86
CA GLY A 14 11.19 -17.16 -12.36
C GLY A 14 10.26 -17.12 -13.55
N GLY A 15 8.95 -17.18 -13.29
CA GLY A 15 7.97 -16.89 -14.34
C GLY A 15 8.18 -15.46 -14.84
N GLU A 16 8.06 -15.23 -16.15
CA GLU A 16 8.07 -13.87 -16.69
C GLU A 16 6.98 -13.03 -16.00
N PRO A 17 7.26 -11.73 -15.74
CA PRO A 17 6.28 -10.85 -15.12
C PRO A 17 5.00 -10.81 -15.95
N LEU A 18 3.85 -10.88 -15.29
CA LEU A 18 2.55 -10.77 -15.96
C LEU A 18 2.46 -9.40 -16.65
N THR A 19 1.98 -9.38 -17.88
CA THR A 19 1.55 -8.12 -18.50
C THR A 19 0.31 -7.57 -17.79
N ALA A 20 0.06 -6.27 -17.89
CA ALA A 20 -1.16 -5.67 -17.34
C ALA A 20 -2.43 -6.35 -17.88
N GLU A 21 -2.46 -6.63 -19.18
CA GLU A 21 -3.59 -7.33 -19.83
C GLU A 21 -3.81 -8.74 -19.28
N GLU A 22 -2.73 -9.49 -19.02
CA GLU A 22 -2.78 -10.83 -18.43
C GLU A 22 -3.34 -10.76 -17.00
N LEU A 23 -2.82 -9.83 -16.19
CA LEU A 23 -3.28 -9.63 -14.83
C LEU A 23 -4.77 -9.27 -14.79
N GLU A 24 -5.19 -8.29 -15.58
CA GLU A 24 -6.60 -7.90 -15.65
C GLU A 24 -7.51 -9.04 -16.08
N ARG A 25 -7.08 -9.87 -17.05
CA ARG A 25 -7.87 -11.03 -17.48
C ARG A 25 -8.05 -12.03 -16.34
N ARG A 26 -7.01 -12.28 -15.53
CA ARG A 26 -7.08 -13.16 -14.36
C ARG A 26 -7.96 -12.59 -13.27
N LEU A 27 -7.87 -11.29 -12.98
CA LEU A 27 -8.75 -10.61 -12.02
C LEU A 27 -10.22 -10.74 -12.43
N ARG A 28 -10.53 -10.51 -13.71
CA ARG A 28 -11.89 -10.70 -14.26
C ARG A 28 -12.36 -12.15 -14.14
N ALA A 29 -11.51 -13.13 -14.45
CA ALA A 29 -11.83 -14.54 -14.31
C ALA A 29 -12.10 -14.95 -12.85
N ALA A 30 -11.42 -14.29 -11.90
CA ALA A 30 -11.64 -14.44 -10.46
C ALA A 30 -12.82 -13.61 -9.93
N GLN A 31 -13.58 -12.94 -10.80
CA GLN A 31 -14.69 -12.05 -10.45
C GLN A 31 -14.28 -10.88 -9.54
N LEU A 32 -13.02 -10.47 -9.61
CA LEU A 32 -12.51 -9.28 -8.94
C LEU A 32 -12.76 -8.08 -9.85
N ALA A 33 -13.79 -7.30 -9.51
CA ALA A 33 -14.12 -6.05 -10.18
C ALA A 33 -13.57 -4.85 -9.39
N PRO A 34 -13.10 -3.79 -10.05
CA PRO A 34 -12.73 -2.56 -9.37
C PRO A 34 -13.97 -1.94 -8.70
N PHE A 35 -13.86 -1.59 -7.42
CA PHE A 35 -14.91 -0.85 -6.69
C PHE A 35 -14.54 0.63 -6.49
N ALA A 36 -13.29 1.01 -6.79
CA ALA A 36 -12.78 2.37 -6.73
C ALA A 36 -11.82 2.63 -7.89
N ASP A 37 -11.92 3.80 -8.49
CA ASP A 37 -10.98 4.33 -9.48
C ASP A 37 -10.72 5.81 -9.15
N PHE A 38 -9.45 6.13 -8.89
CA PHE A 38 -8.98 7.49 -8.72
C PHE A 38 -7.49 7.61 -9.05
N GLY A 39 -7.11 8.76 -9.59
CA GLY A 39 -5.71 9.11 -9.82
C GLY A 39 -5.09 9.75 -8.59
N THR A 40 -3.75 9.79 -8.55
CA THR A 40 -2.99 10.54 -7.55
C THR A 40 -1.89 11.35 -8.22
N VAL A 41 -1.69 12.58 -7.76
CA VAL A 41 -0.48 13.36 -8.06
C VAL A 41 0.39 13.30 -6.82
N ARG A 42 1.59 12.74 -6.97
CA ARG A 42 2.53 12.50 -5.87
C ARG A 42 3.73 13.42 -5.95
N SER A 43 4.06 14.05 -4.83
CA SER A 43 5.33 14.73 -4.61
C SER A 43 6.14 13.94 -3.58
N ARG A 44 7.36 13.54 -3.95
CA ARG A 44 8.25 12.72 -3.11
C ARG A 44 9.37 13.55 -2.50
N PHE A 45 9.65 13.33 -1.23
CA PHE A 45 10.71 13.97 -0.49
C PHE A 45 11.47 12.94 0.37
N SER A 46 12.60 13.37 0.91
CA SER A 46 13.35 12.59 1.89
C SER A 46 13.84 13.54 2.98
N LEU A 47 13.64 13.15 4.24
CA LEU A 47 14.07 13.94 5.40
C LEU A 47 14.45 13.00 6.54
N GLY A 48 15.68 13.15 7.05
CA GLY A 48 16.22 12.18 8.00
C GLY A 48 16.36 10.80 7.37
N GLY A 49 15.91 9.77 8.09
CA GLY A 49 15.81 8.40 7.60
C GLY A 49 14.49 8.07 6.87
N CYS A 50 13.59 9.03 6.72
CA CYS A 50 12.25 8.80 6.16
C CYS A 50 12.15 9.21 4.69
N ALA A 51 11.38 8.42 3.92
CA ALA A 51 10.74 8.91 2.71
C ALA A 51 9.40 9.57 3.07
N ILE A 52 9.04 10.63 2.34
CA ILE A 52 7.81 11.37 2.55
C ILE A 52 7.10 11.51 1.22
N ASP A 53 5.88 10.97 1.14
CA ASP A 53 5.04 11.04 -0.05
C ASP A 53 3.81 11.92 0.25
N ALA A 54 3.75 13.09 -0.39
CA ALA A 54 2.58 13.96 -0.36
C ALA A 54 1.71 13.72 -1.59
N ASP A 55 0.51 13.19 -1.36
CA ASP A 55 -0.42 12.81 -2.41
C ASP A 55 -1.63 13.74 -2.45
N VAL A 56 -2.06 14.07 -3.68
CA VAL A 56 -3.37 14.67 -3.96
C VAL A 56 -4.15 13.71 -4.84
N ALA A 57 -5.21 13.14 -4.31
CA ALA A 57 -6.11 12.26 -5.06
C ALA A 57 -7.04 13.07 -5.97
N SER A 58 -7.44 12.48 -7.11
CA SER A 58 -8.27 13.14 -8.13
C SER A 58 -9.66 13.56 -7.63
N PHE A 59 -10.08 13.07 -6.46
CA PHE A 59 -11.32 13.44 -5.78
C PHE A 59 -11.12 14.52 -4.69
N GLY A 60 -9.96 15.19 -4.67
CA GLY A 60 -9.69 16.35 -3.83
C GLY A 60 -9.27 16.04 -2.39
N HIS A 61 -8.89 14.80 -2.08
CA HIS A 61 -8.28 14.45 -0.78
C HIS A 61 -6.77 14.52 -0.86
N SER A 62 -6.15 15.13 0.15
CA SER A 62 -4.70 15.22 0.27
C SER A 62 -4.23 14.50 1.53
N VAL A 63 -3.14 13.75 1.43
CA VAL A 63 -2.54 13.03 2.56
C VAL A 63 -1.03 13.00 2.42
N VAL A 64 -0.33 12.96 3.54
CA VAL A 64 1.13 12.73 3.59
C VAL A 64 1.38 11.38 4.26
N GLU A 65 2.22 10.57 3.63
CA GLU A 65 2.76 9.32 4.18
C GLU A 65 4.23 9.56 4.54
N ILE A 66 4.63 9.19 5.76
CA ILE A 66 6.03 9.21 6.22
C ILE A 66 6.41 7.75 6.47
N GLU A 67 7.40 7.25 5.73
CA GLU A 67 7.73 5.82 5.73
C GLU A 67 9.22 5.57 5.97
N VAL A 68 9.50 4.46 6.66
CA VAL A 68 10.83 3.89 6.84
C VAL A 68 10.76 2.42 6.49
N MET A 69 11.58 2.00 5.53
CA MET A 69 11.66 0.59 5.13
C MET A 69 12.53 -0.19 6.12
N CYS A 70 11.89 -1.06 6.90
CA CYS A 70 12.58 -2.01 7.78
C CYS A 70 12.95 -3.27 7.01
N THR A 71 14.09 -3.86 7.36
CA THR A 71 14.56 -5.16 6.84
C THR A 71 14.26 -6.31 7.79
N SER A 72 13.99 -6.00 9.06
CA SER A 72 13.58 -6.97 10.07
C SER A 72 12.61 -6.36 11.11
N PRO A 73 11.81 -7.18 11.81
CA PRO A 73 10.81 -6.69 12.77
C PRO A 73 11.38 -5.94 13.98
N ASP A 74 12.63 -6.21 14.37
CA ASP A 74 13.31 -5.54 15.48
C ASP A 74 13.66 -4.07 15.19
N GLU A 75 13.66 -3.66 13.92
CA GLU A 75 13.89 -2.27 13.51
C GLU A 75 12.63 -1.39 13.66
N VAL A 76 11.43 -1.99 13.79
CA VAL A 76 10.14 -1.28 13.76
C VAL A 76 10.06 -0.19 14.83
N ALA A 77 10.45 -0.49 16.07
CA ALA A 77 10.38 0.50 17.15
C ALA A 77 11.30 1.72 16.88
N ALA A 78 12.47 1.50 16.27
CA ALA A 78 13.37 2.59 15.89
C ALA A 78 12.84 3.37 14.68
N ALA A 79 12.23 2.69 13.72
CA ALA A 79 11.56 3.30 12.57
C ALA A 79 10.38 4.18 12.99
N GLU A 80 9.53 3.72 13.91
CA GLU A 80 8.42 4.50 14.47
C GLU A 80 8.92 5.78 15.17
N ALA A 81 10.00 5.67 15.96
CA ALA A 81 10.60 6.84 16.60
C ALA A 81 11.17 7.85 15.59
N GLU A 82 11.76 7.38 14.49
CA GLU A 82 12.25 8.25 13.42
C GLU A 82 11.11 8.92 12.65
N ILE A 83 10.00 8.18 12.40
CA ILE A 83 8.79 8.72 11.80
C ILE A 83 8.20 9.82 12.69
N GLU A 84 8.05 9.60 14.00
CA GLU A 84 7.52 10.60 14.94
C GLU A 84 8.40 11.86 15.02
N ARG A 85 9.72 11.67 15.02
CA ARG A 85 10.69 12.77 14.97
C ARG A 85 10.54 13.59 13.69
N VAL A 86 10.41 12.94 12.53
CA VAL A 86 10.24 13.61 11.23
C VAL A 86 8.88 14.28 11.11
N ALA A 87 7.81 13.64 11.60
CA ALA A 87 6.46 14.22 11.66
C ALA A 87 6.48 15.54 12.46
N SER A 88 7.17 15.54 13.60
CA SER A 88 7.33 16.74 14.44
C SER A 88 8.09 17.86 13.72
N LEU A 89 9.09 17.54 12.89
CA LEU A 89 9.86 18.55 12.15
C LEU A 89 9.05 19.27 11.07
N ILE A 90 8.06 18.59 10.49
CA ILE A 90 7.22 19.15 9.43
C ILE A 90 5.84 19.58 9.94
N ASP A 91 5.62 19.53 11.25
CA ASP A 91 4.35 19.81 11.92
C ASP A 91 3.19 18.95 11.36
N ALA A 92 3.48 17.70 10.99
CA ALA A 92 2.48 16.76 10.53
C ALA A 92 1.59 16.32 11.71
N GLN A 93 0.28 16.27 11.45
CA GLN A 93 -0.70 15.80 12.40
C GLN A 93 -1.23 14.44 11.96
N PRO A 94 -1.55 13.53 12.90
CA PRO A 94 -2.26 12.29 12.57
C PRO A 94 -3.56 12.59 11.83
N LEU A 95 -3.99 11.64 11.00
CA LEU A 95 -5.31 11.71 10.36
C LEU A 95 -6.41 11.70 11.43
N ASP A 96 -7.48 12.45 11.18
CA ASP A 96 -8.66 12.41 12.03
C ASP A 96 -9.40 11.07 11.87
N THR A 97 -10.30 10.75 12.80
CA THR A 97 -11.08 9.49 12.74
C THR A 97 -12.17 9.53 11.67
N ALA A 98 -12.53 10.71 11.17
CA ALA A 98 -13.57 10.89 10.16
C ALA A 98 -13.06 10.67 8.73
N SER A 99 -11.75 10.65 8.54
CA SER A 99 -11.05 10.40 7.29
C SER A 99 -9.98 9.35 7.47
N GLY A 100 -9.41 8.89 6.37
CA GLY A 100 -8.30 7.95 6.42
C GLY A 100 -7.35 8.19 5.28
N GLY A 101 -6.66 7.12 4.89
CA GLY A 101 -5.91 7.11 3.63
C GLY A 101 -6.81 7.42 2.43
N LYS A 102 -6.21 7.47 1.25
CA LYS A 102 -6.93 7.77 -0.01
C LYS A 102 -8.10 6.82 -0.25
N LEU A 103 -7.87 5.51 -0.11
CA LEU A 103 -8.90 4.49 -0.37
C LEU A 103 -10.04 4.54 0.65
N GLU A 104 -9.73 4.63 1.95
CA GLU A 104 -10.76 4.72 2.98
C GLU A 104 -11.63 5.98 2.78
N THR A 105 -10.98 7.12 2.53
CA THR A 105 -11.71 8.37 2.28
C THR A 105 -12.58 8.26 1.02
N TYR A 106 -12.11 7.58 -0.04
CA TYR A 106 -12.92 7.31 -1.22
C TYR A 106 -14.16 6.46 -0.87
N ILE A 107 -13.98 5.37 -0.11
CA ILE A 107 -15.06 4.49 0.32
C ILE A 107 -16.11 5.26 1.12
N ARG A 108 -15.67 6.03 2.12
CA ARG A 108 -16.56 6.85 2.96
C ARG A 108 -17.38 7.85 2.15
N ARG A 109 -16.83 8.40 1.06
CA ARG A 109 -17.49 9.42 0.22
C ARG A 109 -18.37 8.85 -0.89
N PHE A 110 -17.95 7.75 -1.51
CA PHE A 110 -18.50 7.33 -2.81
C PHE A 110 -19.01 5.90 -2.85
N CYS A 111 -18.74 5.07 -1.84
CA CYS A 111 -19.08 3.64 -1.84
C CYS A 111 -19.92 3.26 -0.61
N PRO A 112 -21.15 3.77 -0.45
CA PRO A 112 -21.95 3.55 0.76
C PRO A 112 -22.20 2.05 1.05
N ASP A 113 -22.40 1.23 0.03
CA ASP A 113 -22.61 -0.22 0.21
C ASP A 113 -21.34 -0.95 0.66
N VAL A 114 -20.17 -0.51 0.19
CA VAL A 114 -18.86 -1.05 0.61
C VAL A 114 -18.55 -0.58 2.04
N LEU A 115 -18.82 0.69 2.33
CA LEU A 115 -18.67 1.25 3.68
C LEU A 115 -19.51 0.46 4.68
N ALA A 116 -20.78 0.22 4.39
CA ALA A 116 -21.67 -0.54 5.25
C ALA A 116 -21.13 -1.95 5.55
N GLN A 117 -20.64 -2.66 4.53
CA GLN A 117 -20.03 -3.99 4.71
C GLN A 117 -18.75 -3.95 5.57
N LEU A 118 -17.92 -2.93 5.41
CA LEU A 118 -16.68 -2.78 6.18
C LEU A 118 -16.95 -2.39 7.64
N LEU A 119 -17.99 -1.59 7.89
CA LEU A 119 -18.46 -1.25 9.24
C LEU A 119 -19.07 -2.49 9.92
N GLU A 120 -19.93 -3.23 9.22
CA GLU A 120 -20.52 -4.48 9.72
C GLU A 120 -19.45 -5.53 10.06
N ALA A 121 -18.40 -5.61 9.23
CA ALA A 121 -17.27 -6.50 9.45
C ALA A 121 -16.27 -6.01 10.52
N GLY A 122 -16.44 -4.79 11.05
CA GLY A 122 -15.51 -4.18 12.02
C GLY A 122 -14.12 -3.85 11.45
N VAL A 123 -14.00 -3.75 10.12
CA VAL A 123 -12.77 -3.37 9.43
C VAL A 123 -12.57 -1.86 9.48
N LEU A 124 -13.65 -1.10 9.35
CA LEU A 124 -13.70 0.34 9.59
C LEU A 124 -14.55 0.62 10.83
N THR A 125 -14.35 1.80 11.42
CA THR A 125 -15.18 2.31 12.52
C THR A 125 -15.94 3.56 12.10
N GLU A 126 -17.03 3.86 12.80
CA GLU A 126 -17.80 5.11 12.66
C GLU A 126 -16.94 6.35 12.89
#